data_AF-A0A522CJU8-F1
#
_entry.id   AF-A0A522CJU8-F1
#
_cell.length_a   1.000
_cell.length_b   1.000
_cell.length_c   1.000
_cell.angle_alpha   90.00
_cell.angle_beta   90.00
_cell.angle_gamma   90.00
#
_symmetry.space_group_name_H-M   'P 1'
#
loop_
_entity.id
_entity.type
_entity.pdbx_description
1 polymer ?
#
loop_
_entity_poly.entity_id
_entity_poly.type
_entity_poly.pdbx_seq_one_letter_code
_entity_poly.pdbx_strand_id
1 'polypeptide(L)'
;MGLLTAGKEKAVARQKKSIESEADAAGCAVLDVVDLSANGNGTGGVVTGILKDIFGGKSAVDSVYLFRMKRNRSEFWYFQPFDGLSPLPGEFHEILDVVIPGPAVLREIGIFSKRKWTMANESEFEKLLNTRDLMKSAAKQIEWSWKSGFTSIDLKWTVQLRPVDGTRTHLVMKTGRYGGFTSYNVGFAVYLSLGEAIRKSVGGEKFEGASAFIEPTMFGHVFDNYIETKGS
;
A
#
# COMPACT_ATOMS: atom_id res chain seq x y z
N MET A 1 22.65 -14.39 -22.73
CA MET A 1 22.37 -13.82 -21.38
C MET A 1 22.01 -12.33 -21.39
N GLY A 2 22.14 -11.55 -22.49
CA GLY A 2 21.91 -10.09 -22.48
C GLY A 2 20.50 -9.57 -22.83
N LEU A 3 19.66 -10.35 -23.53
CA LEU A 3 18.35 -9.88 -24.03
C LEU A 3 17.26 -9.84 -22.95
N LEU A 4 17.24 -10.82 -22.04
CA LEU A 4 16.24 -10.90 -20.96
C LEU A 4 16.47 -9.80 -19.90
N THR A 5 17.73 -9.50 -19.58
CA THR A 5 18.10 -8.43 -18.64
C THR A 5 17.74 -7.05 -19.19
N ALA A 6 18.09 -6.76 -20.45
CA ALA A 6 17.71 -5.51 -21.10
C ALA A 6 16.18 -5.35 -21.24
N GLY A 7 15.46 -6.45 -21.47
CA GLY A 7 14.00 -6.48 -21.47
C GLY A 7 13.41 -6.10 -20.11
N LYS A 8 13.99 -6.64 -19.02
CA LYS A 8 13.59 -6.37 -17.64
C LYS A 8 13.80 -4.93 -17.24
N GLU A 9 14.99 -4.40 -17.47
CA GLU A 9 15.32 -3.00 -17.17
C GLU A 9 14.37 -2.03 -17.89
N LYS A 10 14.05 -2.32 -19.16
CA LYS A 10 13.11 -1.50 -19.94
C LYS A 10 11.67 -1.58 -19.41
N ALA A 11 11.21 -2.76 -19.00
CA ALA A 11 9.88 -2.93 -18.43
C ALA A 11 9.76 -2.19 -17.09
N VAL A 12 10.76 -2.35 -16.21
CA VAL A 12 10.85 -1.63 -14.94
C VAL A 12 10.89 -0.12 -15.15
N ALA A 13 11.74 0.38 -16.06
CA ALA A 13 11.85 1.82 -16.34
C ALA A 13 10.54 2.42 -16.85
N ARG A 14 9.80 1.69 -17.70
CA ARG A 14 8.46 2.10 -18.18
C ARG A 14 7.48 2.19 -17.02
N GLN A 15 7.47 1.19 -16.13
CA GLN A 15 6.58 1.19 -14.98
C GLN A 15 6.91 2.31 -14.00
N LYS A 16 8.21 2.55 -13.72
CA LYS A 16 8.67 3.70 -12.92
C LYS A 16 8.16 5.02 -13.47
N LYS A 17 8.35 5.26 -14.77
CA LYS A 17 7.84 6.46 -15.43
C LYS A 17 6.31 6.59 -15.35
N SER A 18 5.58 5.48 -15.44
CA SER A 18 4.12 5.45 -15.29
C SER A 18 3.72 5.87 -13.86
N ILE A 19 4.38 5.31 -12.85
CA ILE A 19 4.17 5.62 -11.43
C ILE A 19 4.50 7.09 -11.14
N GLU A 20 5.64 7.58 -11.62
CA GLU A 20 6.05 8.99 -11.48
C GLU A 20 5.05 9.94 -12.14
N SER A 21 4.57 9.60 -13.35
CA SER A 21 3.57 10.39 -14.06
C SER A 21 2.21 10.40 -13.35
N GLU A 22 1.79 9.26 -12.78
CA GLU A 22 0.55 9.19 -12.01
C GLU A 22 0.66 9.98 -10.70
N ALA A 23 1.81 9.89 -10.02
CA ALA A 23 2.09 10.64 -8.81
C ALA A 23 2.06 12.15 -9.07
N ASP A 24 2.74 12.62 -10.13
CA ASP A 24 2.72 14.02 -10.53
C ASP A 24 1.29 14.50 -10.82
N ALA A 25 0.50 13.73 -11.58
CA ALA A 25 -0.90 14.03 -11.85
C ALA A 25 -1.77 14.08 -10.58
N ALA A 26 -1.41 13.35 -9.53
CA ALA A 26 -2.05 13.39 -8.22
C ALA A 26 -1.53 14.51 -7.30
N GLY A 27 -0.55 15.30 -7.77
CA GLY A 27 0.09 16.38 -7.02
C GLY A 27 1.10 15.88 -5.97
N CYS A 28 1.74 14.74 -6.21
CA CYS A 28 2.77 14.16 -5.36
C CYS A 28 4.16 14.40 -5.94
N ALA A 29 5.10 14.80 -5.07
CA ALA A 29 6.52 14.81 -5.40
C ALA A 29 7.14 13.44 -5.08
N VAL A 30 7.87 12.87 -6.05
CA VAL A 30 8.74 11.71 -5.82
C VAL A 30 10.04 12.22 -5.21
N LEU A 31 10.31 11.81 -3.97
CA LEU A 31 11.51 12.24 -3.24
C LEU A 31 12.69 11.29 -3.48
N ASP A 32 12.41 10.00 -3.53
CA ASP A 32 13.42 8.95 -3.68
C ASP A 32 12.81 7.68 -4.28
N VAL A 33 13.62 6.91 -5.01
CA VAL A 33 13.26 5.61 -5.56
C VAL A 33 14.38 4.61 -5.29
N VAL A 34 14.13 3.71 -4.33
CA VAL A 34 15.11 2.72 -3.89
C VAL A 34 14.81 1.37 -4.55
N ASP A 35 15.84 0.79 -5.18
CA ASP A 35 15.81 -0.60 -5.62
C ASP A 35 16.16 -1.52 -4.44
N LEU A 36 15.22 -2.35 -4.02
CA LEU A 36 15.40 -3.28 -2.92
C LEU A 36 15.90 -4.66 -3.38
N SER A 37 16.18 -4.82 -4.68
CA SER A 37 16.44 -6.11 -5.33
C SER A 37 17.90 -6.49 -5.55
N ALA A 38 18.86 -5.57 -5.38
CA ALA A 38 20.28 -5.88 -5.60
C ALA A 38 21.26 -4.98 -4.82
N ASN A 39 21.99 -5.59 -3.87
CA ASN A 39 23.35 -5.27 -3.37
C ASN A 39 23.69 -3.91 -2.71
N GLY A 40 24.22 -4.02 -1.47
CA GLY A 40 25.49 -3.39 -1.10
C GLY A 40 25.48 -2.29 -0.04
N ASN A 41 25.84 -2.65 1.21
CA ASN A 41 26.33 -1.77 2.30
C ASN A 41 25.44 -0.62 2.81
N GLY A 42 24.12 -0.77 2.78
CA GLY A 42 23.24 0.09 3.58
C GLY A 42 21.78 -0.26 3.41
N THR A 43 21.08 -0.57 4.50
CA THR A 43 19.62 -0.84 4.60
C THR A 43 19.01 -1.91 3.67
N GLY A 44 19.52 -2.18 2.47
CA GLY A 44 19.01 -3.16 1.50
C GLY A 44 19.23 -4.61 1.91
N GLY A 45 20.24 -4.92 2.74
CA GLY A 45 20.49 -6.28 3.22
C GLY A 45 19.38 -6.82 4.15
N VAL A 46 18.77 -5.95 4.95
CA VAL A 46 17.63 -6.28 5.83
C VAL A 46 16.40 -6.59 4.98
N VAL A 47 16.20 -5.84 3.89
CA VAL A 47 15.05 -5.99 3.01
C VAL A 47 15.11 -7.27 2.17
N THR A 48 16.29 -7.68 1.69
CA THR A 48 16.42 -8.91 0.88
C THR A 48 16.15 -10.20 1.67
N GLY A 49 16.54 -10.27 2.95
CA GLY A 49 16.27 -11.45 3.80
C GLY A 49 14.77 -11.61 4.06
N ILE A 50 14.13 -10.49 4.36
CA ILE A 50 12.71 -10.39 4.65
C ILE A 50 11.83 -10.76 3.45
N LEU A 51 12.17 -10.29 2.24
CA LEU A 51 11.41 -10.63 1.03
C LEU A 51 11.42 -12.14 0.75
N LYS A 52 12.51 -12.85 1.03
CA LYS A 52 12.57 -14.31 0.82
C LYS A 52 11.63 -15.09 1.73
N ASP A 53 11.42 -14.63 2.97
CA ASP A 53 10.57 -15.30 3.96
C ASP A 53 9.07 -15.15 3.65
N ILE A 54 8.67 -14.08 2.97
CA ILE A 54 7.26 -13.75 2.71
C ILE A 54 6.72 -14.49 1.47
N PHE A 55 7.54 -14.68 0.44
CA PHE A 55 7.06 -15.13 -0.87
C PHE A 55 7.12 -16.64 -1.13
N GLY A 56 7.54 -17.44 -0.13
CA GLY A 56 7.22 -18.87 -0.05
C GLY A 56 7.27 -19.64 -1.37
N GLY A 57 8.39 -19.58 -2.10
CA GLY A 57 8.81 -20.50 -3.16
C GLY A 57 7.93 -20.70 -4.42
N LYS A 58 6.71 -20.15 -4.52
CA LYS A 58 5.80 -20.42 -5.66
C LYS A 58 5.45 -19.21 -6.55
N SER A 59 5.75 -17.98 -6.13
CA SER A 59 5.75 -16.80 -6.99
C SER A 59 6.98 -15.98 -6.64
N ALA A 60 7.95 -15.91 -7.54
CA ALA A 60 9.25 -15.35 -7.25
C ALA A 60 9.22 -13.85 -7.50
N VAL A 61 8.81 -13.08 -6.48
CA VAL A 61 9.11 -11.64 -6.48
C VAL A 61 10.62 -11.51 -6.58
N ASP A 62 11.08 -11.05 -7.74
CA ASP A 62 12.50 -10.99 -8.05
C ASP A 62 13.08 -9.59 -7.80
N SER A 63 12.21 -8.59 -7.71
CA SER A 63 12.59 -7.21 -7.45
C SER A 63 11.45 -6.38 -6.87
N VAL A 64 11.81 -5.39 -6.05
CA VAL A 64 10.87 -4.46 -5.43
C VAL A 64 11.47 -3.07 -5.49
N TYR A 65 10.67 -2.10 -5.95
CA TYR A 65 11.04 -0.69 -5.92
C TYR A 65 10.20 0.04 -4.88
N LEU A 66 10.88 0.79 -4.01
CA LEU A 66 10.26 1.64 -3.00
C LEU A 66 10.32 3.09 -3.46
N PHE A 67 9.14 3.69 -3.64
CA PHE A 67 8.99 5.11 -3.93
C PHE A 67 8.67 5.84 -2.64
N ARG A 68 9.52 6.79 -2.25
CA ARG A 68 9.25 7.74 -1.18
C ARG A 68 8.59 8.97 -1.78
N MET A 69 7.40 9.30 -1.29
CA MET A 69 6.53 10.30 -1.90
C MET A 69 6.11 11.33 -0.87
N LYS A 70 5.86 12.56 -1.34
CA LYS A 70 5.35 13.64 -0.50
C LYS A 70 4.22 14.38 -1.19
N ARG A 71 3.17 14.69 -0.43
CA ARG A 71 2.11 15.61 -0.84
C ARG A 71 1.80 16.54 0.33
N ASN A 72 1.98 17.84 0.13
CA ASN A 72 1.87 18.84 1.20
C ASN A 72 2.79 18.48 2.39
N ARG A 73 2.22 18.26 3.59
CA ARG A 73 2.94 17.86 4.81
C ARG A 73 2.98 16.35 5.03
N SER A 74 2.31 15.59 4.17
CA SER A 74 2.19 14.13 4.29
C SER A 74 3.27 13.44 3.48
N GLU A 75 3.94 12.49 4.11
CA GLU A 75 4.91 11.60 3.49
C GLU A 75 4.38 10.17 3.49
N PHE A 76 4.49 9.49 2.36
CA PHE A 76 4.01 8.14 2.19
C PHE A 76 4.91 7.35 1.24
N TRP A 77 4.76 6.03 1.25
CA TRP A 77 5.62 5.11 0.55
C TRP A 77 4.81 4.19 -0.34
N TYR A 78 5.35 3.84 -1.49
CA TYR A 78 4.77 2.88 -2.40
C TYR A 78 5.78 1.78 -2.75
N PHE A 79 5.41 0.53 -2.48
CA PHE A 79 6.20 -0.64 -2.85
C PHE A 79 5.63 -1.25 -4.13
N GLN A 80 6.45 -1.32 -5.18
CA GLN A 80 6.11 -1.96 -6.45
C GLN A 80 6.94 -3.25 -6.63
N PRO A 81 6.36 -4.44 -6.40
CA PRO A 81 7.00 -5.72 -6.71
C PRO A 81 6.93 -6.06 -8.20
N PHE A 82 7.88 -6.89 -8.64
CA PHE A 82 7.96 -7.46 -9.98
C PHE A 82 8.27 -8.97 -9.94
N ASP A 83 7.73 -9.69 -10.92
CA ASP A 83 8.12 -11.05 -11.29
C ASP A 83 8.57 -11.02 -12.76
N GLY A 84 9.89 -11.05 -12.98
CA GLY A 84 10.50 -10.88 -14.28
C GLY A 84 10.19 -9.52 -14.90
N LEU A 85 9.34 -9.52 -15.94
CA LEU A 85 8.91 -8.32 -16.66
C LEU A 85 7.58 -7.75 -16.14
N SER A 86 6.89 -8.50 -15.29
CA SER A 86 5.50 -8.23 -14.92
C SER A 86 5.43 -7.50 -13.59
N PRO A 87 4.78 -6.32 -13.52
CA PRO A 87 4.46 -5.71 -12.24
C PRO A 87 3.40 -6.55 -11.51
N LEU A 88 3.63 -6.74 -10.22
CA LEU A 88 2.70 -7.39 -9.30
C LEU A 88 1.92 -6.34 -8.48
N PRO A 89 0.84 -6.73 -7.78
CA PRO A 89 0.14 -5.82 -6.88
C PRO A 89 1.10 -5.27 -5.83
N GLY A 90 1.19 -3.94 -5.74
CA GLY A 90 1.98 -3.24 -4.74
C GLY A 90 1.20 -2.86 -3.50
N GLU A 91 1.87 -2.17 -2.57
CA GLU A 91 1.24 -1.62 -1.36
C GLU A 91 1.69 -0.18 -1.12
N PHE A 92 0.73 0.69 -0.81
CA PHE A 92 0.96 2.02 -0.26
C PHE A 92 0.98 1.96 1.26
N HIS A 93 1.85 2.75 1.88
CA HIS A 93 2.03 2.82 3.32
C HIS A 93 2.20 4.28 3.78
N GLU A 94 1.54 4.66 4.88
CA GLU A 94 1.67 5.99 5.48
C GLU A 94 1.44 5.90 6.99
N ILE A 95 2.19 6.70 7.75
CA ILE A 95 1.90 6.97 9.16
C ILE A 95 1.06 8.23 9.24
N LEU A 96 -0.15 8.09 9.78
CA LEU A 96 -1.11 9.15 9.99
C LEU A 96 -1.07 9.63 11.44
N ASP A 97 -1.08 10.94 11.65
CA ASP A 97 -1.23 11.56 12.98
C ASP A 97 -2.70 11.54 13.44
N VAL A 98 -3.28 10.35 13.49
CA VAL A 98 -4.64 10.07 13.98
C VAL A 98 -4.61 8.85 14.88
N VAL A 99 -5.54 8.80 15.82
CA VAL A 99 -5.67 7.70 16.78
C VAL A 99 -6.92 6.89 16.46
N ILE A 100 -6.77 5.57 16.43
CA ILE A 100 -7.87 4.61 16.28
C ILE A 100 -7.89 3.63 17.45
N PRO A 101 -9.07 3.14 17.87
CA PRO A 101 -9.21 2.24 19.02
C PRO A 101 -8.77 0.80 18.77
N GLY A 102 -8.27 0.49 17.58
CA GLY A 102 -7.83 -0.86 17.22
C GLY A 102 -7.67 -1.02 15.71
N PRO A 103 -7.11 -2.15 15.26
CA PRO A 103 -6.91 -2.38 13.84
C PRO A 103 -8.24 -2.58 13.11
N ALA A 104 -8.30 -2.13 11.86
CA ALA A 104 -9.48 -2.21 11.00
C ALA A 104 -9.07 -2.59 9.58
N VAL A 105 -9.92 -3.33 8.89
CA VAL A 105 -9.68 -3.78 7.52
C VAL A 105 -10.92 -3.59 6.65
N LEU A 106 -10.72 -3.01 5.47
CA LEU A 106 -11.76 -2.87 4.45
C LEU A 106 -11.78 -4.11 3.57
N ARG A 107 -12.95 -4.74 3.50
CA ARG A 107 -13.20 -5.96 2.72
C ARG A 107 -14.39 -5.81 1.79
N GLU A 108 -14.40 -6.62 0.75
CA GLU A 108 -15.59 -6.90 -0.05
C GLU A 108 -16.29 -8.13 0.55
N ILE A 109 -17.55 -7.96 0.96
CA ILE A 109 -18.30 -8.99 1.68
C ILE A 109 -19.63 -9.28 0.97
N GLY A 110 -19.93 -10.57 0.84
CA GLY A 110 -21.24 -11.08 0.42
C GLY A 110 -21.47 -11.08 -1.09
N ILE A 111 -22.62 -11.62 -1.48
CA ILE A 111 -23.01 -11.90 -2.88
C ILE A 111 -23.23 -10.61 -3.71
N PHE A 112 -23.42 -9.47 -3.04
CA PHE A 112 -23.58 -8.15 -3.68
C PHE A 112 -22.37 -7.23 -3.52
N SER A 113 -21.20 -7.78 -3.17
CA SER A 113 -19.95 -7.00 -3.11
C SER A 113 -20.07 -5.75 -2.22
N LYS A 114 -20.57 -5.94 -0.98
CA LYS A 114 -20.66 -4.83 -0.03
C LYS A 114 -19.27 -4.53 0.53
N ARG A 115 -18.79 -3.32 0.28
CA ARG A 115 -17.54 -2.82 0.86
C ARG A 115 -17.79 -2.44 2.31
N LYS A 116 -17.11 -3.12 3.23
CA LYS A 116 -17.33 -2.94 4.67
C LYS A 116 -16.00 -2.91 5.41
N TRP A 117 -15.83 -1.90 6.26
CA TRP A 117 -14.81 -1.90 7.30
C TRP A 117 -15.18 -2.90 8.38
N THR A 118 -14.22 -3.72 8.79
CA THR A 118 -14.38 -4.73 9.83
C THR A 118 -13.26 -4.58 10.84
N MET A 119 -13.59 -4.78 12.12
CA MET A 119 -12.63 -4.85 13.22
C MET A 119 -12.70 -6.21 13.92
N ALA A 120 -11.71 -6.53 14.76
CA ALA A 120 -11.72 -7.77 15.53
C ALA A 120 -12.92 -7.87 16.48
N ASN A 121 -13.35 -6.73 17.04
CA ASN A 121 -14.54 -6.61 17.87
C ASN A 121 -15.47 -5.55 17.27
N GLU A 122 -16.77 -5.85 17.18
CA GLU A 122 -17.76 -4.86 16.75
C GLU A 122 -17.71 -3.67 17.70
N SER A 123 -17.42 -2.49 17.15
CA SER A 123 -17.23 -1.26 17.91
C SER A 123 -18.02 -0.10 17.30
N GLU A 124 -18.26 0.94 18.11
CA GLU A 124 -18.79 2.21 17.59
C GLU A 124 -17.89 2.80 16.49
N PHE A 125 -16.58 2.54 16.55
CA PHE A 125 -15.64 2.93 15.51
C PHE A 125 -15.87 2.21 14.18
N GLU A 126 -16.17 0.91 14.19
CA GLU A 126 -16.57 0.19 12.97
C GLU A 126 -17.82 0.83 12.35
N LYS A 127 -18.82 1.17 13.16
CA LYS A 127 -20.02 1.86 12.68
C LYS A 127 -19.66 3.22 12.08
N LEU A 128 -18.78 3.98 12.72
CA LEU A 128 -18.31 5.28 12.23
C LEU A 128 -17.66 5.14 10.84
N LEU A 129 -16.70 4.23 10.68
CA LEU A 129 -16.01 4.00 9.40
C LEU A 129 -16.98 3.62 8.28
N ASN A 130 -18.02 2.85 8.58
CA ASN A 130 -19.01 2.39 7.60
C ASN A 130 -20.16 3.37 7.34
N THR A 131 -20.38 4.38 8.19
CA THR A 131 -21.53 5.30 8.09
C THR A 131 -21.17 6.67 7.55
N ARG A 132 -19.93 7.16 7.80
CA ARG A 132 -19.45 8.47 7.33
C ARG A 132 -19.39 8.55 5.81
N ASP A 133 -19.95 9.62 5.24
CA ASP A 133 -20.04 9.79 3.79
C ASP A 133 -18.68 9.94 3.10
N LEU A 134 -17.71 10.60 3.76
CA LEU A 134 -16.34 10.69 3.25
C LEU A 134 -15.69 9.30 3.15
N MET A 135 -15.82 8.48 4.20
CA MET A 135 -15.28 7.11 4.21
C MET A 135 -15.96 6.23 3.17
N LYS A 136 -17.29 6.29 3.04
CA LYS A 136 -18.04 5.57 2.00
C LYS A 136 -17.60 6.00 0.60
N SER A 137 -17.40 7.29 0.36
CA SER A 137 -17.01 7.82 -0.94
C SER A 137 -15.59 7.44 -1.31
N ALA A 138 -14.66 7.44 -0.36
CA ALA A 138 -13.31 6.91 -0.57
C ALA A 138 -13.34 5.40 -0.84
N ALA A 139 -14.07 4.63 -0.03
CA ALA A 139 -14.19 3.19 -0.21
C ALA A 139 -14.81 2.78 -1.55
N LYS A 140 -15.73 3.60 -2.11
CA LYS A 140 -16.33 3.42 -3.44
C LYS A 140 -15.34 3.56 -4.60
N GLN A 141 -14.20 4.21 -4.40
CA GLN A 141 -13.20 4.37 -5.45
C GLN A 141 -12.23 3.19 -5.54
N ILE A 142 -12.20 2.32 -4.53
CA ILE A 142 -11.23 1.22 -4.43
C ILE A 142 -11.56 0.08 -5.41
N GLU A 143 -10.51 -0.39 -6.08
CA GLU A 143 -10.49 -1.52 -6.99
C GLU A 143 -10.01 -2.78 -6.26
N TRP A 144 -10.70 -3.89 -6.47
CA TRP A 144 -10.51 -5.15 -5.76
C TRP A 144 -9.79 -6.20 -6.58
N SER A 145 -9.37 -5.84 -7.79
CA SER A 145 -8.64 -6.72 -8.68
C SER A 145 -7.38 -6.06 -9.23
N TRP A 146 -6.33 -6.85 -9.38
CA TRP A 146 -5.15 -6.48 -10.15
C TRP A 146 -5.13 -7.30 -11.43
N LYS A 147 -5.16 -6.61 -12.58
CA LYS A 147 -5.12 -7.26 -13.89
C LYS A 147 -3.75 -7.10 -14.52
N SER A 148 -3.09 -8.21 -14.80
CA SER A 148 -1.83 -8.28 -15.55
C SER A 148 -2.03 -9.15 -16.79
N GLY A 149 -2.05 -8.52 -17.97
CA GLY A 149 -2.41 -9.21 -19.21
C GLY A 149 -3.80 -9.85 -19.14
N PHE A 150 -3.86 -11.17 -19.32
CA PHE A 150 -5.09 -11.98 -19.24
C PHE A 150 -5.38 -12.52 -17.83
N THR A 151 -4.48 -12.31 -16.87
CA THR A 151 -4.64 -12.80 -15.50
C THR A 151 -5.24 -11.71 -14.62
N SER A 152 -6.23 -12.09 -13.80
CA SER A 152 -6.79 -11.25 -12.72
C SER A 152 -6.39 -11.85 -11.38
N ILE A 153 -5.97 -11.00 -10.45
CA ILE A 153 -5.68 -11.34 -9.06
C ILE A 153 -6.71 -10.60 -8.20
N ASP A 154 -7.62 -11.35 -7.59
CA ASP A 154 -8.64 -10.78 -6.71
C ASP A 154 -8.06 -10.56 -5.30
N LEU A 155 -8.35 -9.39 -4.73
CA LEU A 155 -7.83 -8.94 -3.45
C LEU A 155 -8.87 -9.21 -2.35
N LYS A 156 -8.58 -10.14 -1.43
CA LYS A 156 -9.47 -10.44 -0.28
C LYS A 156 -9.67 -9.26 0.69
N TRP A 157 -8.70 -8.35 0.71
CA TRP A 157 -8.72 -7.09 1.43
C TRP A 157 -7.91 -6.08 0.63
N THR A 158 -8.24 -4.80 0.76
CA THR A 158 -7.57 -3.72 0.01
C THR A 158 -6.99 -2.64 0.91
N VAL A 159 -7.59 -2.37 2.07
CA VAL A 159 -7.09 -1.36 3.00
C VAL A 159 -7.04 -1.92 4.41
N GLN A 160 -5.97 -1.59 5.14
CA GLN A 160 -5.87 -1.82 6.57
C GLN A 160 -5.41 -0.58 7.31
N LEU A 161 -5.90 -0.45 8.54
CA LEU A 161 -5.45 0.50 9.54
C LEU A 161 -4.98 -0.29 10.76
N ARG A 162 -3.91 0.15 11.41
CA ARG A 162 -3.55 -0.31 12.75
C ARG A 162 -2.99 0.83 13.59
N PRO A 163 -3.29 0.90 14.89
CA PRO A 163 -2.57 1.79 15.78
C PRO A 163 -1.10 1.34 15.88
N VAL A 164 -0.19 2.31 15.73
CA VAL A 164 1.25 2.11 15.94
C VAL A 164 1.60 2.45 17.39
N ASP A 165 1.01 3.52 17.90
CA ASP A 165 1.09 3.96 19.28
C ASP A 165 -0.17 4.78 19.62
N GLY A 166 -0.19 5.45 20.77
CA GLY A 166 -1.34 6.25 21.21
C GLY A 166 -1.57 7.56 20.46
N THR A 167 -0.80 7.85 19.41
CA THR A 167 -0.90 9.08 18.62
C THR A 167 -0.94 8.84 17.10
N ARG A 168 -0.48 7.68 16.65
CA ARG A 168 -0.24 7.40 15.23
C ARG A 168 -0.93 6.12 14.75
N THR A 169 -1.40 6.16 13.51
CA THR A 169 -2.04 5.04 12.82
C THR A 169 -1.28 4.73 11.53
N HIS A 170 -0.98 3.46 11.29
CA HIS A 170 -0.42 3.01 10.02
C HIS A 170 -1.54 2.64 9.06
N LEU A 171 -1.62 3.37 7.94
CA LEU A 171 -2.47 3.09 6.81
C LEU A 171 -1.72 2.26 5.77
N VAL A 172 -2.31 1.15 5.35
CA VAL A 172 -1.84 0.33 4.24
C VAL A 172 -2.95 0.16 3.21
N MET A 173 -2.61 0.31 1.92
CA MET A 173 -3.52 0.01 0.82
C MET A 173 -2.83 -0.84 -0.25
N LYS A 174 -3.40 -2.00 -0.57
CA LYS A 174 -3.02 -2.81 -1.73
C LYS A 174 -3.49 -2.14 -3.02
N THR A 175 -2.64 -2.17 -4.05
CA THR A 175 -2.99 -1.57 -5.34
C THR A 175 -3.88 -2.50 -6.14
N GLY A 176 -5.08 -2.03 -6.48
CA GLY A 176 -5.82 -2.50 -7.64
C GLY A 176 -5.31 -1.85 -8.94
N ARG A 177 -6.01 -2.11 -10.05
CA ARG A 177 -5.70 -1.48 -11.35
C ARG A 177 -6.66 -0.32 -11.64
N TYR A 178 -6.16 0.91 -11.56
CA TYR A 178 -6.96 2.14 -11.66
C TYR A 178 -6.80 2.85 -13.01
N GLY A 179 -6.94 2.11 -14.11
CA GLY A 179 -6.67 2.62 -15.47
C GLY A 179 -7.38 1.83 -16.56
N GLY A 180 -7.28 2.32 -17.79
CA GLY A 180 -7.87 1.67 -18.95
C GLY A 180 -7.07 0.47 -19.43
N PHE A 181 -7.43 -0.06 -20.61
CA PHE A 181 -6.73 -1.17 -21.25
C PHE A 181 -5.22 -0.88 -21.44
N THR A 182 -4.85 0.40 -21.60
CA THR A 182 -3.50 0.86 -21.92
C THR A 182 -2.74 1.56 -20.77
N SER A 183 -3.41 1.93 -19.67
CA SER A 183 -2.76 2.59 -18.52
C SER A 183 -2.66 1.68 -17.29
N TYR A 184 -1.45 1.57 -16.74
CA TYR A 184 -1.15 0.87 -15.49
C TYR A 184 -1.04 1.89 -14.36
N ASN A 185 -2.20 2.33 -13.89
CA ASN A 185 -2.28 3.22 -12.75
C ASN A 185 -2.46 2.39 -11.48
N VAL A 186 -1.68 2.70 -10.46
CA VAL A 186 -1.59 1.98 -9.19
C VAL A 186 -2.52 2.57 -8.13
N GLY A 187 -3.10 3.75 -8.38
CA GLY A 187 -4.19 4.33 -7.58
C GLY A 187 -3.78 5.44 -6.63
N PHE A 188 -2.83 6.32 -7.01
CA PHE A 188 -2.38 7.42 -6.15
C PHE A 188 -3.52 8.32 -5.70
N ALA A 189 -4.37 8.78 -6.62
CA ALA A 189 -5.50 9.65 -6.27
C ALA A 189 -6.47 8.97 -5.29
N VAL A 190 -6.73 7.67 -5.46
CA VAL A 190 -7.58 6.87 -4.57
C VAL A 190 -6.95 6.75 -3.19
N TYR A 191 -5.66 6.44 -3.13
CA TYR A 191 -4.90 6.35 -1.89
C TYR A 191 -4.94 7.65 -1.09
N LEU A 192 -4.68 8.78 -1.75
CA LEU A 192 -4.66 10.09 -1.13
C LEU A 192 -6.05 10.52 -0.66
N SER A 193 -7.09 10.25 -1.46
CA SER A 193 -8.48 10.51 -1.09
C SER A 193 -8.87 9.71 0.16
N LEU A 194 -8.43 8.46 0.26
CA LEU A 194 -8.63 7.61 1.42
C LEU A 194 -7.89 8.13 2.67
N GLY A 195 -6.60 8.48 2.54
CA GLY A 195 -5.82 9.05 3.65
C GLY A 195 -6.40 10.37 4.15
N GLU A 196 -6.95 11.19 3.26
CA GLU A 196 -7.65 12.43 3.62
C GLU A 196 -8.99 12.14 4.31
N ALA A 197 -9.78 11.18 3.79
CA ALA A 197 -11.04 10.78 4.39
C ALA A 197 -10.84 10.25 5.81
N ILE A 198 -9.78 9.45 6.05
CA ILE A 198 -9.42 8.96 7.39
C ILE A 198 -9.10 10.14 8.31
N ARG A 199 -8.17 11.03 7.92
CA ARG A 199 -7.81 12.20 8.74
C ARG A 199 -8.99 13.10 9.10
N LYS A 200 -9.97 13.23 8.21
CA LYS A 200 -11.18 14.04 8.44
C LYS A 200 -12.27 13.31 9.22
N SER A 201 -12.26 11.98 9.22
CA SER A 201 -13.31 11.17 9.84
C SER A 201 -12.90 10.60 11.20
N VAL A 202 -11.60 10.51 11.46
CA VAL A 202 -11.00 9.82 12.60
C VAL A 202 -10.27 10.83 13.49
N GLY A 203 -10.57 10.81 14.78
CA GLY A 203 -9.88 11.60 15.80
C GLY A 203 -10.66 11.62 17.12
N GLY A 204 -9.96 11.80 18.23
CA GLY A 204 -10.56 12.06 19.54
C GLY A 204 -10.66 10.89 20.52
N GLU A 205 -10.33 9.66 20.10
CA GLU A 205 -10.26 8.51 21.02
C GLU A 205 -8.83 8.26 21.49
N LYS A 206 -8.67 7.91 22.77
CA LYS A 206 -7.39 7.44 23.31
C LYS A 206 -7.33 5.93 23.16
N PHE A 207 -6.31 5.45 22.47
CA PHE A 207 -5.93 4.05 22.46
C PHE A 207 -4.52 3.92 23.02
N GLU A 208 -4.30 2.97 23.91
CA GLU A 208 -2.98 2.68 24.44
C GLU A 208 -2.52 1.33 23.87
N GLY A 209 -1.58 1.38 22.93
CA GLY A 209 -0.87 0.19 22.46
C GLY A 209 -0.64 0.15 20.94
N ALA A 210 0.46 -0.49 20.54
CA ALA A 210 0.62 -0.94 19.18
C ALA A 210 -0.29 -2.14 18.92
N SER A 211 -0.79 -2.30 17.70
CA SER A 211 -1.46 -3.53 17.28
C SER A 211 -0.84 -4.08 16.00
N ALA A 212 -1.02 -5.38 15.77
CA ALA A 212 -0.74 -5.98 14.47
C ALA A 212 -1.85 -5.64 13.46
N PHE A 213 -1.55 -5.78 12.17
CA PHE A 213 -2.58 -5.82 11.13
C PHE A 213 -3.50 -7.03 11.32
N ILE A 214 -4.76 -6.92 10.91
CA ILE A 214 -5.72 -8.04 10.94
C ILE A 214 -5.32 -9.10 9.91
N GLU A 215 -4.88 -8.66 8.73
CA GLU A 215 -4.44 -9.52 7.64
C GLU A 215 -2.95 -9.33 7.36
N PRO A 216 -2.23 -10.38 6.93
CA PRO A 216 -0.85 -10.26 6.53
C PRO A 216 -0.66 -9.20 5.43
N THR A 217 0.22 -8.24 5.67
CA THR A 217 0.69 -7.27 4.68
C THR A 217 1.98 -7.76 4.05
N MET A 218 2.18 -7.44 2.77
CA MET A 218 3.35 -7.87 2.02
C MET A 218 4.60 -7.09 2.44
N PHE A 219 4.45 -5.80 2.72
CA PHE A 219 5.58 -4.90 3.00
C PHE A 219 5.46 -4.17 4.34
N GLY A 220 4.49 -4.51 5.21
CA GLY A 220 4.28 -3.79 6.48
C GLY A 220 5.50 -3.79 7.40
N HIS A 221 6.14 -4.93 7.59
CA HIS A 221 7.34 -5.03 8.42
C HIS A 221 8.59 -4.45 7.72
N VAL A 222 8.69 -4.50 6.37
CA VAL A 222 9.77 -3.81 5.62
C VAL A 222 9.65 -2.31 5.88
N PHE A 223 8.43 -1.79 5.79
CA PHE A 223 8.10 -0.41 6.02
C PHE A 223 8.43 0.04 7.44
N ASP A 224 8.03 -0.74 8.45
CA ASP A 224 8.31 -0.43 9.86
C ASP A 224 9.82 -0.29 10.09
N ASN A 225 10.60 -1.29 9.66
CA ASN A 225 12.06 -1.27 9.76
C ASN A 225 12.68 -0.09 8.97
N TYR A 226 12.13 0.23 7.79
CA TYR A 226 12.64 1.33 6.96
C TYR A 226 12.41 2.69 7.61
N ILE A 227 11.25 2.91 8.23
CA ILE A 227 10.96 4.17 8.93
C ILE A 227 11.79 4.27 10.22
N GLU A 228 11.91 3.21 11.00
CA GLU A 228 12.71 3.21 12.24
C GLU A 228 14.19 3.58 11.98
N THR A 229 14.76 3.05 10.88
CA THR A 229 16.17 3.32 10.52
C THR A 229 16.41 4.69 9.89
N LYS A 230 15.38 5.39 9.42
CA LYS A 230 15.49 6.75 8.85
C LYS A 230 14.99 7.85 9.80
N GLY A 231 14.27 7.49 10.85
CA GLY A 231 13.76 8.38 11.89
C GLY A 231 14.69 8.55 13.11
N SER A 232 15.89 7.97 13.08
CA SER A 232 16.97 8.14 14.05
C SER A 232 18.14 8.92 13.45
#